data_AF-A0A212KHQ7-F1
#
_entry.id   AF-A0A212KHQ7-F1
#
_cell.length_a   1.000
_cell.length_b   1.000
_cell.length_c   1.000
_cell.angle_alpha   90.00
_cell.angle_beta   90.00
_cell.angle_gamma   90.00
#
_symmetry.space_group_name_H-M   'P 1'
#
loop_
_entity.id
_entity.type
_entity.pdbx_description
1 polymer ?
#
loop_
_entity_poly.entity_id
_entity_poly.type
_entity_poly.pdbx_seq_one_letter_code
_entity_poly.pdbx_strand_id
1 'polypeptide(L)'
;MTLGRVLGWLLLGIAGLIAAAEGIVAVGTGAYDAIATGELWTLVTGHAPAFGLGGHAAWHDAVGQILLGWPAWTVIGLLGGSLVLACRPRRRRAEYREASMRFSSSPR
;
A
#
# COMPACT_ATOMS: atom_id res chain seq x y z
N MET A 1 14.94 11.83 2.68
CA MET A 1 13.63 11.37 2.15
C MET A 1 13.79 10.37 1.00
N THR A 2 14.64 9.35 1.17
CA THR A 2 14.89 8.30 0.16
C THR A 2 14.46 6.94 0.69
N LEU A 3 14.67 6.67 1.98
CA LEU A 3 14.32 5.39 2.61
C LEU A 3 12.83 5.04 2.45
N GLY A 4 11.91 5.97 2.71
CA GLY A 4 10.47 5.74 2.50
C GLY A 4 10.10 5.52 1.03
N ARG A 5 10.88 6.10 0.10
CA ARG A 5 10.69 5.91 -1.34
C ARG A 5 11.19 4.53 -1.77
N VAL A 6 12.36 4.10 -1.29
CA VAL A 6 12.93 2.76 -1.53
C VAL A 6 12.01 1.69 -0.95
N LEU A 7 11.56 1.86 0.29
CA LEU A 7 10.66 0.91 0.95
C LEU A 7 9.32 0.82 0.21
N GLY A 8 8.75 1.96 -0.19
CA GLY A 8 7.50 1.99 -0.95
C GLY A 8 7.61 1.31 -2.32
N TRP A 9 8.73 1.50 -3.04
CA TRP A 9 8.99 0.78 -4.29
C TRP A 9 9.19 -0.71 -4.09
N LEU A 10 9.84 -1.11 -2.99
CA LEU A 10 10.06 -2.51 -2.64
C LEU A 10 8.72 -3.20 -2.32
N LEU A 11 7.85 -2.53 -1.55
CA LEU A 11 6.48 -2.96 -1.29
C LEU A 11 5.65 -3.09 -2.57
N LEU A 12 5.73 -2.13 -3.49
CA LEU A 12 5.07 -2.19 -4.80
C LEU A 12 5.59 -3.34 -5.67
N GLY A 13 6.91 -3.59 -5.65
CA GLY A 13 7.53 -4.71 -6.36
C GLY A 13 7.03 -6.06 -5.83
N ILE A 14 6.99 -6.21 -4.50
CA ILE A 14 6.44 -7.43 -3.86
C ILE A 14 4.95 -7.60 -4.21
N ALA A 15 4.15 -6.54 -4.13
CA ALA A 15 2.74 -6.60 -4.50
C ALA A 15 2.56 -7.03 -5.97
N GLY A 16 3.38 -6.49 -6.88
CA GLY A 16 3.38 -6.87 -8.29
C GLY A 16 3.77 -8.33 -8.52
N LEU A 17 4.75 -8.84 -7.79
CA LEU A 17 5.15 -10.26 -7.86
C LEU A 17 4.03 -11.19 -7.39
N ILE A 18 3.36 -10.86 -6.30
CA ILE A 18 2.22 -11.63 -5.79
C ILE A 18 1.07 -11.62 -6.80
N ALA A 19 0.71 -10.45 -7.33
CA ALA A 19 -0.33 -10.35 -8.36
C ALA A 19 0.04 -11.09 -9.66
N ALA A 20 1.31 -11.08 -10.05
CA ALA A 20 1.78 -11.83 -11.21
C ALA A 20 1.72 -13.35 -10.96
N ALA A 21 2.08 -13.81 -9.76
CA ALA A 21 1.97 -15.22 -9.39
C ALA A 21 0.52 -15.69 -9.43
N GLU A 22 -0.42 -14.92 -8.86
CA GLU A 22 -1.86 -15.19 -8.96
C GLU A 22 -2.35 -15.18 -10.41
N GLY A 23 -1.88 -14.21 -11.22
CA GLY A 23 -2.22 -14.14 -12.64
C GLY A 23 -1.75 -15.36 -13.44
N ILE A 24 -0.52 -15.86 -13.20
CA ILE A 24 0.00 -17.06 -13.85
C ILE A 24 -0.83 -18.29 -13.46
N VAL A 25 -1.19 -18.43 -12.18
CA VAL A 25 -2.03 -19.53 -11.70
C VAL A 25 -3.41 -19.46 -12.34
N ALA A 26 -4.03 -18.28 -12.40
CA ALA A 26 -5.35 -18.10 -13.02
C ALA A 26 -5.35 -18.44 -14.52
N VAL A 27 -4.26 -18.14 -15.23
CA VAL A 27 -4.09 -18.54 -16.64
C VAL A 27 -3.93 -20.06 -16.77
N GLY A 28 -3.24 -20.71 -15.82
CA GLY A 28 -3.03 -22.16 -15.83
C GLY A 28 -4.24 -22.99 -15.42
N THR A 29 -5.07 -22.49 -14.50
CA THR A 29 -6.25 -23.20 -13.98
C THR A 29 -7.56 -22.82 -14.66
N GLY A 30 -7.59 -21.68 -15.37
CA GLY A 30 -8.82 -21.11 -15.93
C GLY A 30 -9.78 -20.53 -14.88
N ALA A 31 -9.41 -20.56 -13.60
CA ALA A 31 -10.19 -20.02 -12.49
C ALA A 31 -9.34 -18.99 -11.73
N TYR A 32 -9.90 -17.79 -11.55
CA TYR A 32 -9.26 -16.75 -10.75
C TYR A 32 -9.59 -16.97 -9.28
N ASP A 33 -8.64 -17.53 -8.55
CA ASP A 33 -8.69 -17.69 -7.10
C ASP A 33 -7.51 -16.91 -6.50
N ALA A 34 -7.80 -15.71 -5.96
CA ALA A 34 -6.79 -14.83 -5.41
C ALA A 34 -6.57 -15.18 -3.94
N ILE A 35 -5.30 -15.21 -3.52
CA ILE A 35 -4.94 -15.63 -2.17
C ILE A 35 -5.38 -14.52 -1.21
N ALA A 36 -6.27 -14.88 -0.29
CA ALA A 36 -6.75 -13.95 0.71
C ALA A 36 -5.60 -13.53 1.64
N THR A 37 -5.62 -12.28 2.13
CA THR A 37 -4.57 -11.77 3.03
C THR A 37 -4.41 -12.66 4.27
N GLY A 38 -5.50 -13.24 4.78
CA GLY A 38 -5.45 -14.19 5.89
C GLY A 38 -4.80 -15.53 5.56
N GLU A 39 -4.96 -16.01 4.33
CA GLU A 39 -4.31 -17.23 3.86
C GLU A 39 -2.81 -17.00 3.68
N LEU A 40 -2.43 -15.87 3.08
CA LEU A 40 -1.01 -15.49 2.97
C LEU A 40 -0.36 -15.35 4.35
N TRP A 41 -1.05 -14.74 5.31
CA TRP A 41 -0.57 -14.63 6.69
C TRP A 41 -0.36 -16.01 7.33
N THR A 42 -1.32 -16.91 7.16
CA THR A 42 -1.24 -18.28 7.67
C THR A 42 -0.11 -19.06 7.01
N LEU A 43 0.09 -18.88 5.70
CA LEU A 43 1.20 -19.50 4.94
C LEU A 43 2.57 -19.03 5.44
N VAL A 44 2.72 -17.74 5.73
CA VAL A 44 3.99 -17.15 6.16
C VAL A 44 4.29 -17.45 7.63
N THR A 45 3.30 -17.36 8.49
CA THR A 45 3.49 -17.42 9.96
C THR A 45 3.13 -18.77 10.58
N GLY A 46 2.43 -19.63 9.84
CA GLY A 46 1.89 -20.89 10.36
C GLY A 46 0.69 -20.73 11.28
N HIS A 47 0.22 -19.50 11.54
CA HIS A 47 -0.86 -19.21 12.47
C HIS A 47 -1.99 -18.43 11.79
N ALA A 48 -3.23 -18.85 12.04
CA ALA A 48 -4.39 -18.09 11.64
C ALA A 48 -4.42 -16.76 12.42
N PRO A 49 -4.69 -15.63 11.74
CA PRO A 49 -4.74 -14.33 12.41
C PRO A 49 -5.99 -14.25 13.31
N ALA A 50 -5.77 -14.23 14.62
CA ALA A 50 -6.84 -14.13 15.62
C ALA A 50 -7.15 -12.66 15.93
N PHE A 51 -8.14 -12.08 15.24
CA PHE A 51 -8.72 -10.79 15.59
C PHE A 51 -9.88 -11.02 16.58
N GLY A 52 -9.92 -10.27 17.69
CA GLY A 52 -10.97 -10.38 18.72
C GLY A 52 -10.52 -10.83 20.12
N LEU A 53 -9.21 -10.92 20.41
CA LEU A 53 -8.69 -11.36 21.73
C LEU A 53 -8.37 -10.22 22.72
N GLY A 54 -8.58 -8.96 22.34
CA GLY A 54 -8.33 -7.81 23.21
C GLY A 54 -9.45 -6.81 23.07
N GLY A 55 -9.94 -6.24 24.19
CA GLY A 55 -11.10 -5.34 24.31
C GLY A 55 -11.03 -4.06 23.46
N HIS A 56 -11.00 -4.21 22.15
CA HIS A 56 -10.99 -3.17 21.15
C HIS A 56 -12.42 -2.98 20.64
N ALA A 57 -12.73 -1.77 20.17
CA ALA A 57 -14.07 -1.46 19.70
C ALA A 57 -14.45 -2.33 18.49
N ALA A 58 -15.70 -2.79 18.42
CA ALA A 58 -16.19 -3.76 17.43
C ALA A 58 -15.95 -3.36 15.95
N TRP A 59 -15.76 -2.07 15.67
CA TRP A 59 -15.40 -1.60 14.33
C TRP A 59 -14.00 -2.06 13.89
N HIS A 60 -13.08 -2.26 14.84
CA HIS A 60 -11.71 -2.71 14.56
C HIS A 60 -11.68 -4.17 14.08
N ASP A 61 -12.49 -5.03 14.70
CA ASP A 61 -12.63 -6.43 14.30
C ASP A 61 -13.33 -6.55 12.93
N ALA A 62 -14.35 -5.73 12.68
CA ALA A 62 -15.01 -5.67 11.38
C ALA A 62 -14.05 -5.25 10.25
N VAL A 63 -13.23 -4.22 10.49
CA VAL A 63 -12.20 -3.79 9.53
C VAL A 63 -11.13 -4.88 9.33
N GLY A 64 -10.69 -5.54 10.40
CA GLY A 64 -9.73 -6.64 10.33
C GLY A 64 -10.24 -7.82 9.49
N GLN A 65 -11.50 -8.22 9.66
CA GLN A 65 -12.12 -9.29 8.87
C GLN A 65 -12.27 -8.91 7.40
N ILE A 66 -12.65 -7.66 7.09
CA ILE A 66 -12.73 -7.18 5.71
C ILE A 66 -11.35 -7.19 5.05
N LEU A 67 -10.31 -6.75 5.77
CA LEU A 67 -8.93 -6.77 5.26
C LEU A 67 -8.42 -8.18 5.02
N LEU A 68 -8.76 -9.13 5.89
CA LEU A 68 -8.35 -10.53 5.74
C LEU A 68 -8.96 -11.21 4.50
N GLY A 69 -10.20 -10.85 4.16
CA GLY A 69 -10.89 -11.36 2.97
C GLY A 69 -10.48 -10.67 1.68
N TRP A 70 -9.67 -9.61 1.74
CA TRP A 70 -9.16 -8.94 0.54
C TRP A 70 -7.91 -9.64 0.01
N PRO A 71 -7.72 -9.65 -1.32
CA PRO A 71 -6.55 -10.26 -1.94
C PRO A 71 -5.27 -9.54 -1.50
N ALA A 72 -4.25 -10.31 -1.13
CA ALA A 72 -3.07 -9.78 -0.43
C ALA A 72 -2.34 -8.65 -1.18
N TRP A 73 -2.32 -8.70 -2.52
CA TRP A 73 -1.66 -7.68 -3.34
C TRP A 73 -2.33 -6.30 -3.23
N THR A 74 -3.65 -6.24 -2.95
CA THR A 74 -4.36 -4.96 -2.81
C THR A 74 -3.93 -4.23 -1.55
N VAL A 75 -3.80 -4.95 -0.43
CA VAL A 75 -3.37 -4.39 0.86
C VAL A 75 -1.91 -3.93 0.78
N ILE A 76 -1.03 -4.79 0.27
CA ILE A 76 0.41 -4.47 0.14
C ILE A 76 0.63 -3.35 -0.88
N GLY A 77 -0.08 -3.40 -2.01
CA GLY A 77 -0.01 -2.38 -3.07
C GLY A 77 -0.53 -1.01 -2.63
N LEU A 78 -1.65 -0.96 -1.90
CA LEU A 78 -2.18 0.29 -1.33
C LEU A 78 -1.23 0.87 -0.28
N LEU A 79 -0.64 0.03 0.57
CA LEU A 79 0.28 0.48 1.61
C LEU A 79 1.59 0.99 1.01
N GLY A 80 2.16 0.27 0.04
CA GLY A 80 3.33 0.72 -0.73
C GLY A 80 3.06 2.00 -1.53
N GLY A 81 1.94 2.04 -2.24
CA GLY A 81 1.51 3.20 -3.03
C GLY A 81 1.27 4.44 -2.18
N SER A 82 0.57 4.32 -1.06
CA SER A 82 0.34 5.43 -0.13
C SER A 82 1.65 5.96 0.45
N LEU A 83 2.61 5.09 0.76
CA LEU A 83 3.93 5.49 1.24
C LEU A 83 4.73 6.23 0.15
N VAL A 84 4.68 5.78 -1.11
CA VAL A 84 5.29 6.47 -2.25
C VAL A 84 4.66 7.84 -2.49
N LEU A 85 3.33 7.94 -2.39
CA LEU A 85 2.59 9.20 -2.57
C LEU A 85 2.83 10.17 -1.42
N ALA A 86 2.83 9.70 -0.17
CA ALA A 86 3.11 10.52 1.01
C ALA A 86 4.56 10.99 1.05
N CYS A 87 5.51 10.13 0.63
CA CYS A 87 6.92 10.49 0.50
C CYS A 87 7.23 11.22 -0.81
N ARG A 88 6.24 11.47 -1.69
CA ARG A 88 6.46 12.21 -2.94
C ARG A 88 6.75 13.66 -2.56
N PRO A 89 7.96 14.17 -2.85
CA PRO A 89 8.33 15.51 -2.43
C PRO A 89 7.41 16.52 -3.12
N ARG A 90 6.57 17.19 -2.33
CA ARG A 90 5.66 18.28 -2.70
C ARG A 90 6.45 19.56 -3.02
N ARG A 91 7.56 19.43 -3.76
CA ARG A 91 8.60 20.45 -3.91
C ARG A 91 8.21 21.62 -4.82
N ARG A 92 7.13 21.51 -5.59
CA ARG A 92 6.77 22.55 -6.56
C ARG A 92 6.00 23.74 -6.00
N ARG A 93 5.41 23.69 -4.79
CA ARG A 93 4.61 24.83 -4.29
C ARG A 93 5.41 25.92 -3.56
N ALA A 94 6.64 25.64 -3.14
CA ALA A 94 7.52 26.65 -2.54
C ALA A 94 8.17 27.53 -3.62
N GLU A 95 8.62 26.92 -4.72
CA GLU A 95 9.31 27.64 -5.81
C GLU A 95 8.39 28.63 -6.54
N TYR A 96 7.11 28.31 -6.75
CA TYR A 96 6.15 29.26 -7.33
C TYR A 96 5.86 30.46 -6.41
N ARG A 97 5.90 30.27 -5.09
CA ARG A 97 5.66 31.34 -4.09
C ARG A 97 6.86 32.30 -4.02
N GLU A 98 8.08 31.79 -4.19
CA GLU A 98 9.29 32.61 -4.26
C GLU A 98 9.43 33.33 -5.61
N ALA A 99 9.09 32.66 -6.72
CA ALA A 99 9.09 33.28 -8.04
C ALA A 99 8.05 34.42 -8.16
N SER A 100 6.87 34.27 -7.55
CA SER A 100 5.86 35.34 -7.53
C SER A 100 6.27 36.55 -6.69
N MET A 101 7.05 36.35 -5.62
CA MET A 101 7.53 37.47 -4.78
C MET A 101 8.64 38.27 -5.45
N ARG A 102 9.56 37.61 -6.20
CA ARG A 102 10.65 38.32 -6.91
C ARG A 102 10.16 39.19 -8.07
N PHE A 103 9.05 38.85 -8.71
CA PHE A 103 8.50 39.66 -9.81
C PHE A 103 7.78 40.92 -9.31
N SER A 104 7.26 40.92 -8.08
CA SER A 104 6.57 42.07 -7.48
C SER A 104 7.51 43.15 -6.94
N SER A 105 8.80 42.88 -6.77
CA SER A 105 9.77 43.80 -6.15
C SER A 105 10.68 44.52 -7.14
N SER A 106 10.41 44.43 -8.45
CA SER A 106 11.13 45.21 -9.46
C SER A 106 10.55 46.63 -9.51
N PRO A 107 11.25 47.68 -9.03
CA PRO A 107 10.82 49.05 -9.25
C PRO A 107 11.04 49.37 -10.74
N ARG A 108 10.04 49.99 -11.36
CA ARG A 108 10.19 50.66 -12.67
C ARG A 108 10.74 52.07 -12.45
#